data_AF-A0A8J4RQV8-F1
#
_entry.id   AF-A0A8J4RQV8-F1
#
_cell.length_a   1.000
_cell.length_b   1.000
_cell.length_c   1.000
_cell.angle_alpha   90.00
_cell.angle_beta   90.00
_cell.angle_gamma   90.00
#
_symmetry.space_group_name_H-M   'P 1'
#
loop_
_entity.id
_entity.type
_entity.pdbx_description
1 polymer ?
#
loop_
_entity_poly.entity_id
_entity_poly.type
_entity_poly.pdbx_seq_one_letter_code
_entity_poly.pdbx_strand_id
1 'polypeptide(L)'
;MQHISARLIKSLSFSSIPGTTLQEIASSRPKGVAKVVLKKGKTQLFKDGSPMVYSGAVDRIIGRPPPRTGDIVLVADGTEKPIGWGLYNSVSMFCVRLMQLEEEATRDPPCALNMEKLLEARIDAARELRKSLGLPSANTNAYRLVNSEGDRLSGLIVDVFGDIAVIASSAAWVEKYKQEIEACIRRIDEINHINWRPSVEILKEEGINLSDLKEMRPSACPERTKVMENGIFYAISLEGQKTGFYADQRENRQFISTISDGQKVLDICCYSGGFALNAARGGAVNVTGVDTSLPALELAKENIVLNNMDPGRISFLRADATEFMKGALSKNESWDVVIVDPPKLAPRKKVLQSALGMYRTLNSLAMQLTKRGGLLMTCSCSGAMTQSGMFLPTLQGAASMAGRKITVLRQAGAACDHPIDPSYPEGAYLSNILLRVL
;
A
#
# COMPACT_ATOMS: atom_id res chain seq x y z
N MET A 1 -18.85 -38.33 73.88
CA MET A 1 -18.67 -36.88 73.73
C MET A 1 -17.32 -36.66 73.05
N GLN A 2 -17.36 -36.15 71.81
CA GLN A 2 -16.35 -35.28 71.16
C GLN A 2 -14.87 -35.75 71.12
N HIS A 3 -14.08 -35.60 70.06
CA HIS A 3 -14.23 -35.21 68.66
C HIS A 3 -12.91 -35.66 67.98
N ILE A 4 -13.01 -36.16 66.75
CA ILE A 4 -11.89 -36.43 65.85
C ILE A 4 -11.31 -35.10 65.34
N SER A 5 -9.98 -34.94 65.32
CA SER A 5 -9.31 -34.28 64.19
C SER A 5 -7.79 -34.49 64.18
N ALA A 6 -7.36 -35.40 63.31
CA ALA A 6 -6.02 -35.35 62.72
C ALA A 6 -6.06 -34.37 61.55
N ARG A 7 -5.29 -33.27 61.63
CA ARG A 7 -4.96 -32.42 60.47
C ARG A 7 -3.49 -32.04 60.50
N LEU A 8 -2.68 -32.93 59.94
CA LEU A 8 -1.43 -32.58 59.27
C LEU A 8 -1.72 -32.63 57.77
N ILE A 9 -1.97 -31.50 57.12
CA ILE A 9 -1.85 -31.39 55.66
C ILE A 9 -1.06 -30.14 55.34
N LYS A 10 0.04 -30.40 54.65
CA LYS A 10 1.06 -29.52 54.08
C LYS A 10 0.47 -28.27 53.43
N SER A 11 1.20 -27.18 53.64
CA SER A 11 1.29 -26.03 52.75
C SER A 11 1.14 -26.40 51.28
N LEU A 12 0.05 -25.98 50.66
CA LEU A 12 -0.04 -25.83 49.21
C LEU A 12 0.14 -24.34 48.93
N SER A 13 1.37 -23.99 48.57
CA SER A 13 1.65 -22.78 47.81
C SER A 13 0.67 -22.70 46.65
N PHE A 14 -0.12 -21.62 46.57
CA PHE A 14 -0.75 -21.25 45.31
C PHE A 14 0.39 -21.05 44.30
N SER A 15 0.57 -22.02 43.41
CA SER A 15 1.34 -21.84 42.20
C SER A 15 0.66 -20.73 41.41
N SER A 16 1.23 -19.52 41.44
CA SER A 16 0.88 -18.46 40.51
C SER A 16 0.93 -19.06 39.11
N ILE A 17 -0.18 -19.00 38.39
CA ILE A 17 -0.18 -19.20 36.93
C ILE A 17 0.91 -18.25 36.41
N PRO A 18 1.91 -18.73 35.63
CA PRO A 18 2.92 -17.84 35.08
C PRO A 18 2.20 -16.70 34.36
N GLY A 19 2.52 -15.46 34.74
CA GLY A 19 1.98 -14.29 34.06
C GLY A 19 2.38 -14.33 32.59
N THR A 20 1.61 -13.71 31.71
CA THR A 20 2.11 -13.50 30.34
C THR A 20 3.23 -12.47 30.37
N THR A 21 4.16 -12.53 29.42
CA THR A 21 5.26 -11.56 29.29
C THR A 21 4.74 -10.13 29.27
N LEU A 22 3.68 -9.86 28.51
CA LEU A 22 3.07 -8.51 28.48
C LEU A 22 2.43 -8.13 29.81
N GLN A 23 1.87 -9.08 30.54
CA GLN A 23 1.28 -8.81 31.85
C GLN A 23 2.35 -8.43 32.87
N GLU A 24 3.48 -9.14 32.89
CA GLU A 24 4.61 -8.86 33.79
C GLU A 24 5.23 -7.49 33.48
N ILE A 25 5.48 -7.18 32.21
CA ILE A 25 6.04 -5.89 31.77
C ILE A 25 5.05 -4.74 32.01
N ALA A 26 3.75 -4.95 31.78
CA ALA A 26 2.75 -3.93 32.06
C ALA A 26 2.64 -3.62 33.55
N SER A 27 2.78 -4.64 34.42
CA SER A 27 2.75 -4.49 35.87
C SER A 27 3.98 -3.77 36.44
N SER A 28 5.14 -3.79 35.77
CA SER A 28 6.31 -3.03 36.21
C SER A 28 6.26 -1.53 35.87
N ARG A 29 5.29 -1.10 35.05
CA ARG A 29 5.14 0.31 34.66
C ARG A 29 4.46 1.15 35.76
N PRO A 30 5.00 2.32 36.12
CA PRO A 30 4.48 3.14 37.23
C PRO A 30 3.01 3.56 37.12
N LYS A 31 2.49 3.70 35.90
CA LYS A 31 1.09 4.12 35.64
C LYS A 31 0.17 2.95 35.25
N GLY A 32 0.68 1.73 35.23
CA GLY A 32 0.01 0.58 34.59
C GLY A 32 -0.23 0.79 33.09
N VAL A 33 -0.90 -0.16 32.45
CA VAL A 33 -1.28 -0.09 31.03
C VAL A 33 -2.75 -0.44 30.92
N ALA A 34 -3.54 0.42 30.25
CA ALA A 34 -4.95 0.15 30.02
C ALA A 34 -5.14 -1.08 29.11
N LYS A 35 -6.28 -1.77 29.25
CA LYS A 35 -6.62 -2.96 28.48
C LYS A 35 -7.87 -2.72 27.65
N VAL A 36 -7.83 -3.13 26.39
CA VAL A 36 -8.99 -3.24 25.51
C VAL A 36 -9.38 -4.72 25.47
N VAL A 37 -10.55 -5.03 26.04
CA VAL A 37 -11.06 -6.40 26.14
C VAL A 37 -11.94 -6.68 24.92
N LEU A 38 -11.65 -7.77 24.22
CA LEU A 38 -12.37 -8.19 23.03
C LEU A 38 -13.66 -8.94 23.37
N LYS A 39 -14.67 -8.81 22.51
CA LYS A 39 -15.90 -9.61 22.56
C LYS A 39 -15.60 -11.10 22.43
N LYS A 40 -16.41 -11.91 23.12
CA LYS A 40 -16.35 -13.38 23.02
C LYS A 40 -16.43 -13.82 21.55
N GLY A 41 -15.53 -14.72 21.14
CA GLY A 41 -15.46 -15.25 19.78
C GLY A 41 -14.74 -14.35 18.76
N LYS A 42 -14.29 -13.14 19.14
CA LYS A 42 -13.52 -12.25 18.25
C LYS A 42 -12.01 -12.33 18.43
N THR A 43 -11.55 -12.97 19.51
CA THR A 43 -10.12 -13.08 19.86
C THR A 43 -9.28 -13.79 18.79
N GLN A 44 -9.80 -14.88 18.21
CA GLN A 44 -9.00 -15.73 17.31
C GLN A 44 -8.51 -14.96 16.08
N LEU A 45 -9.37 -14.12 15.50
CA LEU A 45 -9.03 -13.26 14.35
C LEU A 45 -7.75 -12.43 14.57
N PHE A 46 -7.54 -11.91 15.78
CA PHE A 46 -6.39 -11.08 16.11
C PHE A 46 -5.18 -11.91 16.53
N LYS A 47 -5.39 -13.07 17.15
CA LYS A 47 -4.31 -14.05 17.39
C LYS A 47 -3.74 -14.59 16.08
N ASP A 48 -4.59 -14.74 15.07
CA ASP A 48 -4.20 -15.13 13.72
C ASP A 48 -3.49 -13.99 12.96
N GLY A 49 -3.28 -12.84 13.58
CA GLY A 49 -2.42 -11.77 13.06
C GLY A 49 -3.14 -10.56 12.47
N SER A 50 -4.48 -10.50 12.48
CA SER A 50 -5.18 -9.32 11.96
C SER A 50 -4.71 -8.05 12.68
N PRO A 51 -4.18 -7.04 11.96
CA PRO A 51 -3.44 -5.93 12.59
C PRO A 51 -4.34 -4.85 13.21
N MET A 52 -5.65 -4.91 13.02
CA MET A 52 -6.54 -3.78 13.26
C MET A 52 -7.80 -4.20 14.03
N VAL A 53 -7.83 -3.91 15.33
CA VAL A 53 -9.01 -4.13 16.18
C VAL A 53 -10.04 -3.06 15.89
N TYR A 54 -11.09 -3.42 15.15
CA TYR A 54 -12.21 -2.53 14.87
C TYR A 54 -13.10 -2.33 16.10
N SER A 55 -13.72 -1.16 16.23
CA SER A 55 -14.57 -0.78 17.38
C SER A 55 -15.66 -1.81 17.69
N GLY A 56 -16.25 -2.42 16.65
CA GLY A 56 -17.24 -3.49 16.79
C GLY A 56 -16.76 -4.76 17.49
N ALA A 57 -15.44 -4.99 17.57
CA ALA A 57 -14.83 -6.13 18.26
C ALA A 57 -14.55 -5.89 19.75
N VAL A 58 -14.67 -4.65 20.23
CA VAL A 58 -14.38 -4.26 21.61
C VAL A 58 -15.60 -4.49 22.50
N ASP A 59 -15.41 -5.17 23.63
CA ASP A 59 -16.42 -5.37 24.67
C ASP A 59 -16.38 -4.23 25.70
N ARG A 60 -15.20 -4.02 26.29
CA ARG A 60 -14.97 -2.99 27.32
C ARG A 60 -13.51 -2.53 27.34
N ILE A 61 -13.29 -1.38 27.96
CA ILE A 61 -11.96 -0.80 28.16
C ILE A 61 -11.71 -0.69 29.68
N ILE A 62 -10.57 -1.21 30.14
CA ILE A 62 -10.16 -1.23 31.54
C ILE A 62 -8.97 -0.30 31.71
N GLY A 63 -9.11 0.76 32.51
CA GLY A 63 -8.06 1.72 32.81
C GLY A 63 -8.65 2.96 33.46
N ARG A 64 -7.98 3.51 34.48
CA ARG A 64 -8.37 4.76 35.14
C ARG A 64 -7.12 5.65 35.29
N PRO A 65 -7.02 6.79 34.57
CA PRO A 65 -8.01 7.31 33.61
C PRO A 65 -8.14 6.42 32.35
N PRO A 66 -9.24 6.54 31.59
CA PRO A 66 -9.37 5.88 30.29
C PRO A 66 -8.23 6.24 29.33
N PRO A 67 -7.80 5.33 28.44
CA PRO A 67 -6.76 5.63 27.46
C PRO A 67 -7.22 6.71 26.49
N ARG A 68 -6.26 7.53 26.02
CA ARG A 68 -6.46 8.55 25.00
C ARG A 68 -5.87 8.10 23.68
N THR A 69 -6.26 8.74 22.58
CA THR A 69 -5.70 8.45 21.26
C THR A 69 -4.17 8.55 21.27
N GLY A 70 -3.51 7.52 20.76
CA GLY A 70 -2.07 7.34 20.76
C GLY A 70 -1.51 6.67 22.02
N ASP A 71 -2.31 6.37 23.04
CA ASP A 71 -1.82 5.64 24.22
C ASP A 71 -1.56 4.17 23.87
N ILE A 72 -0.51 3.60 24.47
CA ILE A 72 -0.23 2.18 24.41
C ILE A 72 -1.24 1.44 25.28
N VAL A 73 -1.88 0.43 24.72
CA VAL A 73 -2.85 -0.43 25.40
C VAL A 73 -2.55 -1.90 25.17
N LEU A 74 -2.90 -2.74 26.15
CA LEU A 74 -2.98 -4.18 25.94
C LEU A 74 -4.28 -4.52 25.22
N VAL A 75 -4.24 -5.49 24.32
CA VAL A 75 -5.42 -6.14 23.78
C VAL A 75 -5.56 -7.48 24.47
N ALA A 76 -6.72 -7.74 25.06
CA ALA A 76 -6.97 -8.92 25.87
C ALA A 76 -8.20 -9.68 25.39
N ASP A 77 -8.21 -10.99 25.63
CA ASP A 77 -9.40 -11.81 25.41
C ASP A 77 -10.47 -11.57 26.49
N GLY A 78 -11.63 -12.23 26.36
CA GLY A 78 -12.74 -12.05 27.30
C GLY A 78 -12.45 -12.42 28.76
N THR A 79 -11.34 -13.15 29.02
CA THR A 79 -10.83 -13.48 30.37
C THR A 79 -9.79 -12.49 30.88
N GLU A 80 -9.58 -11.38 30.15
CA GLU A 80 -8.60 -10.33 30.42
C GLU A 80 -7.14 -10.75 30.30
N LYS A 81 -6.88 -11.92 29.70
CA LYS A 81 -5.55 -12.38 29.35
C LYS A 81 -5.06 -11.62 28.11
N PRO A 82 -3.87 -10.98 28.16
CA PRO A 82 -3.30 -10.30 27.00
C PRO A 82 -3.06 -11.26 25.83
N ILE A 83 -3.35 -10.78 24.62
CA ILE A 83 -3.03 -11.45 23.36
C ILE A 83 -2.01 -10.66 22.53
N GLY A 84 -1.78 -9.40 22.90
CA GLY A 84 -0.90 -8.47 22.22
C GLY A 84 -1.05 -7.06 22.80
N TRP A 85 -0.36 -6.10 22.19
CA TRP A 85 -0.47 -4.70 22.52
C TRP A 85 -0.48 -3.83 21.26
N GLY A 86 -0.99 -2.62 21.40
CA GLY A 86 -1.12 -1.70 20.28
C GLY A 86 -1.42 -0.27 20.70
N LEU A 87 -1.72 0.57 19.72
CA LEU A 87 -1.98 1.99 19.91
C LEU A 87 -3.48 2.22 19.83
N TYR A 88 -4.03 2.78 20.88
CA TYR A 88 -5.45 3.07 21.00
C TYR A 88 -5.84 4.32 20.21
N ASN A 89 -7.01 4.30 19.60
CA ASN A 89 -7.65 5.47 19.01
C ASN A 89 -9.16 5.44 19.36
N SER A 90 -9.65 6.48 20.05
CA SER A 90 -11.06 6.55 20.45
C SER A 90 -12.01 7.02 19.35
N VAL A 91 -11.47 7.61 18.28
CA VAL A 91 -12.24 8.22 17.18
C VAL A 91 -12.30 7.30 15.96
N SER A 92 -11.18 6.64 15.65
CA SER A 92 -11.07 5.77 14.48
C SER A 92 -11.98 4.54 14.58
N MET A 93 -12.44 4.07 13.42
CA MET A 93 -13.08 2.74 13.32
C MET A 93 -12.12 1.64 13.78
N PHE A 94 -10.81 1.85 13.62
CA PHE A 94 -9.74 0.96 14.07
C PHE A 94 -9.29 1.40 15.48
N CYS A 95 -10.05 0.92 16.46
CA CYS A 95 -9.92 1.27 17.86
C CYS A 95 -8.54 0.94 18.46
N VAL A 96 -7.92 -0.17 18.01
CA VAL A 96 -6.51 -0.46 18.31
C VAL A 96 -5.82 -0.92 17.04
N ARG A 97 -4.70 -0.27 16.69
CA ARG A 97 -3.75 -0.83 15.72
C ARG A 97 -2.76 -1.68 16.48
N LEU A 98 -2.85 -3.00 16.28
CA LEU A 98 -1.99 -3.98 16.94
C LEU A 98 -0.56 -3.79 16.47
N MET A 99 0.33 -3.66 17.45
CA MET A 99 1.76 -3.57 17.20
C MET A 99 2.34 -4.96 17.30
N GLN A 100 2.31 -5.61 18.45
CA GLN A 100 2.98 -6.90 18.64
C GLN A 100 2.06 -7.87 19.38
N LEU A 101 2.07 -9.14 19.00
CA LEU A 101 1.35 -10.21 19.71
C LEU A 101 2.13 -10.66 20.95
N GLU A 102 1.44 -11.29 21.90
CA GLU A 102 2.05 -11.82 23.13
C GLU A 102 3.21 -12.80 22.84
N GLU A 103 3.01 -13.69 21.86
CA GLU A 103 4.01 -14.68 21.45
C GLU A 103 5.26 -14.03 20.84
N GLU A 104 5.09 -12.86 20.21
CA GLU A 104 6.19 -12.08 19.65
C GLU A 104 6.89 -11.27 20.72
N ALA A 105 6.15 -10.69 21.66
CA ALA A 105 6.70 -10.01 22.82
C ALA A 105 7.52 -10.97 23.70
N THR A 106 7.15 -12.26 23.74
CA THR A 106 7.92 -13.30 24.42
C THR A 106 9.22 -13.62 23.69
N ARG A 107 9.21 -13.62 22.35
CA ARG A 107 10.42 -13.86 21.52
C ARG A 107 11.35 -12.65 21.46
N ASP A 108 10.79 -11.44 21.54
CA ASP A 108 11.52 -10.17 21.53
C ASP A 108 11.03 -9.24 22.65
N PRO A 109 11.42 -9.51 23.92
CA PRO A 109 11.03 -8.71 25.07
C PRO A 109 11.46 -7.24 25.02
N PRO A 110 12.63 -6.85 24.46
CA PRO A 110 13.01 -5.44 24.33
C PRO A 110 12.00 -4.57 23.56
N CYS A 111 11.27 -5.15 22.61
CA CYS A 111 10.23 -4.47 21.84
C CYS A 111 8.87 -4.41 22.55
N ALA A 112 8.66 -5.21 23.59
CA ALA A 112 7.38 -5.31 24.30
C ALA A 112 6.99 -3.97 24.94
N LEU A 113 5.86 -3.41 24.50
CA LEU A 113 5.34 -2.10 24.90
C LEU A 113 6.30 -0.94 24.63
N ASN A 114 7.33 -1.13 23.78
CA ASN A 114 8.37 -0.14 23.50
C ASN A 114 8.35 0.24 22.02
N MET A 115 7.73 1.39 21.71
CA MET A 115 7.57 1.84 20.33
C MET A 115 8.89 2.21 19.65
N GLU A 116 9.84 2.80 20.36
CA GLU A 116 11.15 3.15 19.78
C GLU A 116 11.88 1.90 19.29
N LYS A 117 12.00 0.89 20.16
CA LYS A 117 12.65 -0.39 19.81
C LYS A 117 11.90 -1.16 18.74
N LEU A 118 10.57 -1.16 18.79
CA LEU A 118 9.77 -1.82 17.77
C LEU A 118 9.92 -1.14 16.40
N LEU A 119 9.97 0.20 16.35
CA LEU A 119 10.18 0.95 15.12
C LEU A 119 11.53 0.66 14.50
N GLU A 120 12.61 0.68 15.31
CA GLU A 120 13.96 0.30 14.88
C GLU A 120 13.92 -1.11 14.25
N ALA A 121 13.41 -2.10 14.99
CA ALA A 121 13.38 -3.49 14.54
C ALA A 121 12.55 -3.70 13.25
N ARG A 122 11.39 -3.04 13.12
CA ARG A 122 10.51 -3.23 11.95
C ARG A 122 10.96 -2.48 10.72
N ILE A 123 11.51 -1.28 10.88
CA ILE A 123 12.08 -0.54 9.75
C ILE A 123 13.32 -1.27 9.23
N ASP A 124 14.16 -1.81 10.12
CA ASP A 124 15.30 -2.65 9.72
C ASP A 124 14.82 -3.94 9.02
N ALA A 125 13.82 -4.63 9.55
CA ALA A 125 13.25 -5.81 8.88
C ALA A 125 12.68 -5.48 7.48
N ALA A 126 12.00 -4.34 7.33
CA ALA A 126 11.48 -3.87 6.06
C ALA A 126 12.62 -3.56 5.06
N ARG A 127 13.70 -2.94 5.54
CA ARG A 127 14.93 -2.69 4.75
C ARG A 127 15.57 -3.99 4.29
N GLU A 128 15.76 -4.95 5.17
CA GLU A 128 16.35 -6.25 4.84
C GLU A 128 15.49 -7.03 3.84
N LEU A 129 14.16 -6.96 3.96
CA LEU A 129 13.24 -7.50 2.94
C LEU A 129 13.52 -6.88 1.57
N ARG A 130 13.60 -5.54 1.46
CA ARG A 130 13.88 -4.89 0.16
C ARG A 130 15.24 -5.26 -0.39
N LYS A 131 16.28 -5.35 0.46
CA LYS A 131 17.60 -5.83 0.04
C LYS A 131 17.55 -7.25 -0.53
N SER A 132 16.81 -8.17 0.12
CA SER A 132 16.62 -9.54 -0.38
C SER A 132 15.85 -9.60 -1.71
N LEU A 133 15.03 -8.58 -2.00
CA LEU A 133 14.36 -8.39 -3.29
C LEU A 133 15.27 -7.70 -4.32
N GLY A 134 16.51 -7.35 -3.97
CA GLY A 134 17.46 -6.66 -4.83
C GLY A 134 17.21 -5.16 -4.96
N LEU A 135 16.67 -4.50 -3.92
CA LEU A 135 16.38 -3.06 -3.92
C LEU A 135 17.14 -2.33 -2.78
N PRO A 136 17.77 -1.18 -3.07
CA PRO A 136 18.03 -0.65 -4.42
C PRO A 136 19.01 -1.55 -5.20
N SER A 137 19.08 -1.36 -6.51
CA SER A 137 20.08 -1.99 -7.38
C SER A 137 20.73 -0.97 -8.31
N ALA A 138 21.73 -1.41 -9.07
CA ALA A 138 22.36 -0.60 -10.12
C ALA A 138 21.37 -0.10 -11.20
N ASN A 139 20.18 -0.69 -11.30
CA ASN A 139 19.16 -0.33 -12.30
C ASN A 139 17.87 0.23 -11.68
N THR A 140 17.72 0.24 -10.36
CA THR A 140 16.50 0.70 -9.68
C THR A 140 16.81 1.34 -8.33
N ASN A 141 16.46 2.62 -8.19
CA ASN A 141 16.52 3.37 -6.92
C ASN A 141 15.19 4.07 -6.58
N ALA A 142 14.10 3.64 -7.22
CA ALA A 142 12.73 4.01 -6.89
C ALA A 142 11.97 2.76 -6.39
N TYR A 143 11.59 2.75 -5.11
CA TYR A 143 10.93 1.60 -4.50
C TYR A 143 10.19 1.97 -3.21
N ARG A 144 9.31 1.10 -2.75
CA ARG A 144 8.66 1.21 -1.44
C ARG A 144 9.53 0.55 -0.38
N LEU A 145 9.95 1.31 0.62
CA LEU A 145 10.70 0.81 1.77
C LEU A 145 9.78 0.23 2.86
N VAL A 146 8.65 0.90 3.15
CA VAL A 146 7.66 0.46 4.15
C VAL A 146 6.26 0.51 3.54
N ASN A 147 5.51 -0.58 3.66
CA ASN A 147 4.17 -0.78 3.10
C ASN A 147 3.12 -1.10 4.19
N SER A 148 2.97 -0.19 5.15
CA SER A 148 1.86 -0.22 6.12
C SER A 148 1.70 -1.58 6.80
N GLU A 149 0.53 -2.21 6.72
CA GLU A 149 0.23 -3.52 7.30
C GLU A 149 1.15 -4.62 6.78
N GLY A 150 1.57 -4.56 5.50
CA GLY A 150 2.49 -5.53 4.90
C GLY A 150 3.87 -5.57 5.57
N ASP A 151 4.28 -4.47 6.20
CA ASP A 151 5.49 -4.36 7.04
C ASP A 151 5.14 -4.18 8.51
N ARG A 152 3.87 -4.47 8.88
CA ARG A 152 3.38 -4.48 10.25
C ARG A 152 3.49 -3.10 10.94
N LEU A 153 3.47 -2.03 10.17
CA LEU A 153 3.47 -0.64 10.64
C LEU A 153 2.22 0.07 10.08
N SER A 154 1.05 -0.45 10.46
CA SER A 154 -0.26 -0.04 9.97
C SER A 154 -0.45 1.49 9.98
N GLY A 155 -0.57 2.08 8.80
CA GLY A 155 -0.73 3.52 8.58
C GLY A 155 0.54 4.27 8.16
N LEU A 156 1.71 3.63 8.17
CA LEU A 156 2.99 4.18 7.74
C LEU A 156 3.38 3.64 6.36
N ILE A 157 3.60 4.54 5.40
CA ILE A 157 4.19 4.21 4.10
C ILE A 157 5.47 5.04 3.93
N VAL A 158 6.52 4.41 3.41
CA VAL A 158 7.77 5.10 3.05
C VAL A 158 8.16 4.68 1.64
N ASP A 159 8.13 5.60 0.70
CA ASP A 159 8.68 5.42 -0.64
C ASP A 159 10.06 6.09 -0.72
N VAL A 160 11.02 5.44 -1.39
CA VAL A 160 12.38 5.93 -1.62
C VAL A 160 12.54 6.28 -3.08
N PHE A 161 12.98 7.51 -3.36
CA PHE A 161 13.21 8.07 -4.69
C PHE A 161 14.60 8.67 -4.75
N GLY A 162 15.58 7.85 -5.16
CA GLY A 162 16.99 8.25 -5.11
C GLY A 162 17.43 8.37 -3.65
N ASP A 163 17.80 9.57 -3.23
CA ASP A 163 18.22 9.89 -1.86
C ASP A 163 17.11 10.57 -1.01
N ILE A 164 15.88 10.57 -1.50
CA ILE A 164 14.72 11.15 -0.82
C ILE A 164 13.80 10.03 -0.32
N ALA A 165 13.48 10.04 0.97
CA ALA A 165 12.39 9.26 1.54
C ALA A 165 11.12 10.11 1.63
N VAL A 166 10.06 9.69 0.93
CA VAL A 166 8.72 10.28 1.02
C VAL A 166 7.90 9.44 2.00
N ILE A 167 7.61 10.01 3.16
CA ILE A 167 6.86 9.35 4.23
C ILE A 167 5.40 9.78 4.15
N ALA A 168 4.50 8.84 3.94
CA ALA A 168 3.07 9.07 4.00
C ALA A 168 2.48 8.51 5.29
N SER A 169 1.80 9.39 6.04
CA SER A 169 1.18 9.08 7.33
C SER A 169 -0.33 9.06 7.19
N SER A 170 -0.96 7.98 7.68
CA SER A 170 -2.41 7.77 7.59
C SER A 170 -3.03 7.23 8.89
N ALA A 171 -2.28 7.28 10.00
CA ALA A 171 -2.75 6.89 11.32
C ALA A 171 -2.25 7.87 12.39
N ALA A 172 -3.05 8.12 13.42
CA ALA A 172 -2.70 9.10 14.47
C ALA A 172 -1.39 8.77 15.19
N TRP A 173 -1.06 7.49 15.37
CA TRP A 173 0.19 7.09 16.01
C TRP A 173 1.43 7.44 15.16
N VAL A 174 1.30 7.44 13.83
CA VAL A 174 2.43 7.77 12.93
C VAL A 174 2.81 9.24 13.10
N GLU A 175 1.81 10.13 13.24
CA GLU A 175 2.05 11.54 13.58
C GLU A 175 2.64 11.69 14.98
N LYS A 176 2.17 10.91 15.96
CA LYS A 176 2.70 10.94 17.34
C LYS A 176 4.19 10.56 17.41
N TYR A 177 4.61 9.54 16.65
CA TYR A 177 5.98 9.02 16.63
C TYR A 177 6.79 9.53 15.44
N LYS A 178 6.43 10.69 14.90
CA LYS A 178 7.07 11.25 13.71
C LYS A 178 8.59 11.40 13.88
N GLN A 179 9.05 11.90 15.03
CA GLN A 179 10.48 12.17 15.26
C GLN A 179 11.30 10.89 15.29
N GLU A 180 10.77 9.84 15.92
CA GLU A 180 11.38 8.52 16.04
C GLU A 180 11.42 7.81 14.68
N ILE A 181 10.34 7.90 13.90
CA ILE A 181 10.28 7.39 12.54
C ILE A 181 11.31 8.09 11.66
N GLU A 182 11.34 9.42 11.66
CA GLU A 182 12.34 10.17 10.90
C GLU A 182 13.77 9.82 11.34
N ALA A 183 14.02 9.64 12.63
CA ALA A 183 15.33 9.23 13.14
C ALA A 183 15.74 7.84 12.64
N CYS A 184 14.82 6.87 12.57
CA CYS A 184 15.09 5.56 12.01
C CYS A 184 15.40 5.64 10.50
N ILE A 185 14.61 6.42 9.76
CA ILE A 185 14.81 6.59 8.31
C ILE A 185 16.13 7.32 7.99
N ARG A 186 16.52 8.33 8.79
CA ARG A 186 17.82 9.04 8.61
C ARG A 186 19.05 8.17 8.86
N ARG A 187 18.93 7.00 9.51
CA ARG A 187 20.05 6.06 9.70
C ARG A 187 20.33 5.20 8.47
N ILE A 188 19.50 5.31 7.43
CA ILE A 188 19.69 4.62 6.16
C ILE A 188 20.64 5.49 5.34
N ASP A 189 21.87 5.01 5.14
CA ASP A 189 22.97 5.77 4.52
C ASP A 189 22.62 6.36 3.15
N GLU A 190 21.71 5.73 2.42
CA GLU A 190 21.27 6.17 1.10
C GLU A 190 20.30 7.38 1.13
N ILE A 191 19.77 7.77 2.29
CA ILE A 191 18.72 8.80 2.43
C ILE A 191 19.27 10.11 3.00
N ASN A 192 19.30 11.14 2.16
CA ASN A 192 19.71 12.50 2.53
C ASN A 192 18.54 13.41 2.92
N HIS A 193 17.36 13.14 2.35
CA HIS A 193 16.20 14.02 2.47
C HIS A 193 14.96 13.24 2.91
N ILE A 194 14.16 13.87 3.77
CA ILE A 194 12.85 13.33 4.18
C ILE A 194 11.76 14.34 3.83
N ASN A 195 10.76 13.86 3.09
CA ASN A 195 9.54 14.59 2.77
C ASN A 195 8.34 13.92 3.47
N TRP A 196 7.78 14.59 4.48
CA TRP A 196 6.62 14.09 5.24
C TRP A 196 5.31 14.58 4.60
N ARG A 197 4.49 13.65 4.11
CA ARG A 197 3.22 13.91 3.40
C ARG A 197 2.04 13.29 4.15
N PRO A 198 1.40 14.02 5.09
CA PRO A 198 0.27 13.49 5.84
C PRO A 198 -0.94 13.28 4.91
N SER A 199 -1.61 12.14 5.04
CA SER A 199 -2.85 11.82 4.33
C SER A 199 -4.02 12.49 5.03
N VAL A 200 -4.13 13.81 4.82
CA VAL A 200 -5.05 14.72 5.54
C VAL A 200 -6.47 14.17 5.68
N GLU A 201 -7.09 13.68 4.61
CA GLU A 201 -8.48 13.19 4.68
C GLU A 201 -8.63 11.93 5.53
N ILE A 202 -7.62 11.04 5.54
CA ILE A 202 -7.63 9.83 6.38
C ILE A 202 -7.35 10.21 7.85
N LEU A 203 -6.43 11.15 8.08
CA LEU A 203 -6.09 11.60 9.43
C LEU A 203 -7.25 12.32 10.13
N LYS A 204 -8.16 12.97 9.39
CA LYS A 204 -9.44 13.47 9.96
C LYS A 204 -10.29 12.33 10.51
N GLU A 205 -10.37 11.20 9.81
CA GLU A 205 -11.08 10.00 10.29
C GLU A 205 -10.39 9.36 11.51
N GLU A 206 -9.10 9.64 11.71
CA GLU A 206 -8.31 9.25 12.89
C GLU A 206 -8.38 10.28 14.05
N GLY A 207 -9.11 11.38 13.88
CA GLY A 207 -9.31 12.41 14.91
C GLY A 207 -8.21 13.49 14.99
N ILE A 208 -7.35 13.61 13.98
CA ILE A 208 -6.32 14.66 13.89
C ILE A 208 -6.91 15.92 13.23
N ASN A 209 -6.72 17.10 13.85
CA ASN A 209 -7.19 18.36 13.27
C ASN A 209 -6.19 18.92 12.27
N LEU A 210 -6.71 19.61 11.24
CA LEU A 210 -5.88 20.29 10.23
C LEU A 210 -4.97 21.36 10.82
N SER A 211 -5.38 22.01 11.91
CA SER A 211 -4.56 22.99 12.64
C SER A 211 -3.27 22.37 13.16
N ASP A 212 -3.33 21.11 13.59
CA ASP A 212 -2.23 20.40 14.21
C ASP A 212 -1.19 19.98 13.15
N LEU A 213 -1.58 19.99 11.87
CA LEU A 213 -0.71 19.71 10.72
C LEU A 213 -0.09 21.00 10.11
N LYS A 214 -0.59 22.19 10.45
CA LYS A 214 -0.17 23.48 9.84
C LYS A 214 1.25 23.92 10.19
N GLU A 215 1.91 23.30 11.16
CA GLU A 215 3.32 23.60 11.50
C GLU A 215 4.34 22.92 10.57
N MET A 216 3.90 22.10 9.61
CA MET A 216 4.80 21.37 8.73
C MET A 216 5.19 22.19 7.50
N ARG A 217 6.13 23.14 7.67
CA ARG A 217 6.94 23.60 6.54
C ARG A 217 7.85 22.45 6.07
N PRO A 218 8.04 22.23 4.76
CA PRO A 218 8.94 21.20 4.28
C PRO A 218 10.34 21.42 4.85
N SER A 219 11.01 20.32 5.21
CA SER A 219 12.48 20.30 5.20
C SER A 219 12.97 20.77 3.82
N ALA A 220 14.22 21.22 3.69
CA ALA A 220 14.82 21.64 2.41
C ALA A 220 14.97 20.45 1.43
N CYS A 221 13.85 19.88 1.01
CA CYS A 221 13.75 18.77 0.09
C CYS A 221 13.63 19.33 -1.33
N PRO A 222 14.36 18.78 -2.31
CA PRO A 222 14.23 19.20 -3.70
C PRO A 222 12.78 19.05 -4.19
N GLU A 223 12.25 20.04 -4.90
CA GLU A 223 10.90 19.96 -5.49
C GLU A 223 10.80 18.88 -6.59
N ARG A 224 11.95 18.61 -7.24
CA ARG A 224 12.11 17.61 -8.28
C ARG A 224 13.30 16.72 -7.98
N THR A 225 13.19 15.45 -8.35
CA THR A 225 14.29 14.50 -8.29
C THR A 225 14.32 13.62 -9.54
N LYS A 226 15.47 13.01 -9.80
CA LYS A 226 15.67 12.04 -10.87
C LYS A 226 15.89 10.68 -10.24
N VAL A 227 15.08 9.71 -10.66
CA VAL A 227 15.24 8.32 -10.24
C VAL A 227 15.44 7.41 -11.44
N MET A 228 15.80 6.18 -11.17
CA MET A 228 15.92 5.11 -12.13
C MET A 228 15.06 3.93 -11.69
N GLU A 229 14.32 3.35 -12.64
CA GLU A 229 13.59 2.11 -12.46
C GLU A 229 13.80 1.25 -13.70
N ASN A 230 14.28 0.02 -13.51
CA ASN A 230 14.57 -0.93 -14.59
C ASN A 230 15.50 -0.36 -15.68
N GLY A 231 16.45 0.49 -15.29
CA GLY A 231 17.39 1.14 -16.21
C GLY A 231 16.77 2.28 -17.04
N ILE A 232 15.55 2.73 -16.71
CA ILE A 232 14.91 3.92 -17.29
C ILE A 232 14.91 5.03 -16.25
N PHE A 233 15.34 6.22 -16.64
CA PHE A 233 15.31 7.40 -15.80
C PHE A 233 13.96 8.11 -15.82
N TYR A 234 13.53 8.60 -14.67
CA TYR A 234 12.29 9.35 -14.50
C TYR A 234 12.55 10.65 -13.73
N ALA A 235 12.08 11.76 -14.27
CA ALA A 235 11.87 13.00 -13.52
C ALA A 235 10.61 12.84 -12.66
N ILE A 236 10.74 13.07 -11.36
CA ILE A 236 9.66 13.05 -10.39
C ILE A 236 9.48 14.46 -9.83
N SER A 237 8.23 14.90 -9.76
CA SER A 237 7.83 16.07 -8.96
C SER A 237 7.25 15.59 -7.65
N LEU A 238 7.82 16.03 -6.53
CA LEU A 238 7.36 15.65 -5.19
C LEU A 238 6.02 16.32 -4.81
N GLU A 239 5.57 17.31 -5.57
CA GLU A 239 4.24 17.93 -5.44
C GLU A 239 3.14 17.18 -6.22
N GLY A 240 3.52 16.18 -7.03
CA GLY A 240 2.60 15.38 -7.83
C GLY A 240 1.63 14.50 -7.02
N GLN A 241 0.73 13.80 -7.74
CA GLN A 241 -0.23 12.85 -7.17
C GLN A 241 0.47 11.72 -6.40
N LYS A 242 -0.20 11.16 -5.38
CA LYS A 242 0.36 10.19 -4.42
C LYS A 242 1.64 10.72 -3.75
N THR A 243 2.71 9.92 -3.71
CA THR A 243 4.05 10.25 -3.20
C THR A 243 4.96 10.86 -4.27
N GLY A 244 4.51 10.91 -5.54
CA GLY A 244 5.24 11.48 -6.68
C GLY A 244 5.48 10.48 -7.82
N PHE A 245 5.54 9.18 -7.53
CA PHE A 245 5.79 8.12 -8.52
C PHE A 245 5.12 6.79 -8.12
N TYR A 246 4.71 5.99 -9.11
CA TYR A 246 3.94 4.76 -8.91
C TYR A 246 4.86 3.55 -8.94
N ALA A 247 5.61 3.31 -7.85
CA ALA A 247 6.51 2.15 -7.72
C ALA A 247 5.76 0.80 -7.74
N ASP A 248 4.46 0.80 -7.43
CA ASP A 248 3.60 -0.38 -7.42
C ASP A 248 3.45 -1.05 -8.80
N GLN A 249 3.73 -0.35 -9.89
CA GLN A 249 3.63 -0.86 -11.26
C GLN A 249 4.99 -1.30 -11.85
N ARG A 250 6.10 -1.29 -11.08
CA ARG A 250 7.46 -1.56 -11.58
C ARG A 250 7.58 -2.84 -12.43
N GLU A 251 7.13 -3.98 -11.90
CA GLU A 251 7.23 -5.27 -12.57
C GLU A 251 6.25 -5.39 -13.74
N ASN A 252 5.11 -4.69 -13.66
CA ASN A 252 4.16 -4.64 -14.78
C ASN A 252 4.73 -3.82 -15.93
N ARG A 253 5.39 -2.69 -15.64
CA ARG A 253 6.13 -1.89 -16.62
C ARG A 253 7.28 -2.68 -17.24
N GLN A 254 8.06 -3.38 -16.42
CA GLN A 254 9.13 -4.25 -16.90
C GLN A 254 8.58 -5.32 -17.85
N PHE A 255 7.47 -5.97 -17.50
CA PHE A 255 6.86 -6.99 -18.34
C PHE A 255 6.40 -6.44 -19.71
N ILE A 256 5.88 -5.21 -19.77
CA ILE A 256 5.53 -4.58 -21.06
C ILE A 256 6.76 -4.47 -21.97
N SER A 257 7.93 -4.15 -21.43
CA SER A 257 9.15 -4.07 -22.24
C SER A 257 9.48 -5.41 -22.93
N THR A 258 9.18 -6.55 -22.30
CA THR A 258 9.53 -7.87 -22.84
C THR A 258 8.61 -8.34 -23.97
N ILE A 259 7.47 -7.67 -24.19
CA ILE A 259 6.49 -8.03 -25.22
C ILE A 259 6.28 -6.93 -26.27
N SER A 260 7.11 -5.88 -26.25
CA SER A 260 6.93 -4.69 -27.08
C SER A 260 7.80 -4.66 -28.35
N ASP A 261 8.73 -5.59 -28.53
CA ASP A 261 9.62 -5.62 -29.70
C ASP A 261 8.83 -5.68 -31.02
N GLY A 262 9.10 -4.73 -31.92
CA GLY A 262 8.41 -4.62 -33.21
C GLY A 262 6.95 -4.16 -33.13
N GLN A 263 6.40 -3.88 -31.94
CA GLN A 263 4.97 -3.61 -31.75
C GLN A 263 4.61 -2.11 -31.90
N LYS A 264 3.39 -1.84 -32.36
CA LYS A 264 2.73 -0.53 -32.19
C LYS A 264 1.94 -0.53 -30.87
N VAL A 265 2.28 0.37 -29.94
CA VAL A 265 1.79 0.35 -28.55
C VAL A 265 0.97 1.61 -28.22
N LEU A 266 -0.18 1.43 -27.55
CA LEU A 266 -1.03 2.49 -27.03
C LEU A 266 -1.07 2.42 -25.50
N ASP A 267 -0.73 3.52 -24.83
CA ASP A 267 -0.74 3.68 -23.37
C ASP A 267 -1.81 4.71 -22.94
N ILE A 268 -2.95 4.22 -22.48
CA ILE A 268 -4.09 5.05 -22.04
C ILE A 268 -3.99 5.33 -20.54
N CYS A 269 -4.13 6.62 -20.19
CA CYS A 269 -3.87 7.16 -18.86
C CYS A 269 -2.38 7.01 -18.48
N CYS A 270 -1.51 7.39 -19.42
CA CYS A 270 -0.07 7.12 -19.35
C CYS A 270 0.69 7.91 -18.27
N TYR A 271 0.08 8.94 -17.67
CA TYR A 271 0.70 9.84 -16.71
C TYR A 271 2.06 10.38 -17.22
N SER A 272 3.17 10.11 -16.52
CA SER A 272 4.54 10.50 -16.90
C SER A 272 5.21 9.53 -17.86
N GLY A 273 4.43 8.69 -18.56
CA GLY A 273 4.88 7.80 -19.62
C GLY A 273 5.48 6.48 -19.13
N GLY A 274 5.16 6.03 -17.92
CA GLY A 274 5.77 4.85 -17.31
C GLY A 274 5.77 3.61 -18.22
N PHE A 275 4.59 3.21 -18.71
CA PHE A 275 4.47 2.07 -19.62
C PHE A 275 4.98 2.40 -21.03
N ALA A 276 4.64 3.57 -21.57
CA ALA A 276 5.12 4.03 -22.87
C ALA A 276 6.67 3.97 -23.01
N LEU A 277 7.40 4.44 -22.00
CA LEU A 277 8.87 4.43 -21.99
C LEU A 277 9.43 3.01 -21.91
N ASN A 278 8.81 2.12 -21.13
CA ASN A 278 9.19 0.71 -21.07
C ASN A 278 8.92 -0.02 -22.39
N ALA A 279 7.80 0.27 -23.05
CA ALA A 279 7.49 -0.27 -24.37
C ALA A 279 8.53 0.17 -25.42
N ALA A 280 8.88 1.46 -25.43
CA ALA A 280 9.90 1.99 -26.33
C ALA A 280 11.29 1.38 -26.06
N ARG A 281 11.68 1.25 -24.78
CA ARG A 281 12.92 0.60 -24.36
C ARG A 281 12.98 -0.87 -24.78
N GLY A 282 11.81 -1.53 -24.81
CA GLY A 282 11.60 -2.91 -25.25
C GLY A 282 11.55 -3.12 -26.76
N GLY A 283 11.75 -2.08 -27.58
CA GLY A 283 11.82 -2.21 -29.04
C GLY A 283 10.52 -1.88 -29.79
N ALA A 284 9.53 -1.25 -29.15
CA ALA A 284 8.33 -0.78 -29.85
C ALA A 284 8.68 0.16 -31.00
N VAL A 285 8.06 -0.05 -32.16
CA VAL A 285 8.30 0.75 -33.38
C VAL A 285 7.54 2.07 -33.35
N ASN A 286 6.43 2.12 -32.60
CA ASN A 286 5.63 3.33 -32.41
C ASN A 286 4.85 3.22 -31.11
N VAL A 287 4.93 4.26 -30.27
CA VAL A 287 4.27 4.34 -28.98
C VAL A 287 3.43 5.62 -28.92
N THR A 288 2.17 5.50 -28.52
CA THR A 288 1.28 6.63 -28.26
C THR A 288 0.83 6.59 -26.82
N GLY A 289 1.18 7.61 -26.03
CA GLY A 289 0.66 7.81 -24.69
C GLY A 289 -0.45 8.87 -24.68
N VAL A 290 -1.52 8.64 -23.92
CA VAL A 290 -2.65 9.56 -23.81
C VAL A 290 -2.93 9.85 -22.34
N ASP A 291 -3.02 11.12 -21.98
CA ASP A 291 -3.40 11.57 -20.64
C ASP A 291 -4.13 12.92 -20.68
N THR A 292 -4.90 13.25 -19.64
CA THR A 292 -5.56 14.56 -19.54
C THR A 292 -4.66 15.62 -18.88
N SER A 293 -3.69 15.18 -18.09
CA SER A 293 -2.80 16.01 -17.28
C SER A 293 -1.63 16.54 -18.11
N LEU A 294 -1.70 17.81 -18.51
CA LEU A 294 -0.58 18.48 -19.19
C LEU A 294 0.72 18.42 -18.38
N PRO A 295 0.76 18.68 -17.06
CA PRO A 295 1.98 18.55 -16.28
C PRO A 295 2.60 17.14 -16.32
N ALA A 296 1.76 16.09 -16.36
CA ALA A 296 2.25 14.72 -16.48
C ALA A 296 2.87 14.44 -17.85
N LEU A 297 2.22 14.92 -18.92
CA LEU A 297 2.74 14.78 -20.28
C LEU A 297 4.04 15.57 -20.51
N GLU A 298 4.21 16.73 -19.88
CA GLU A 298 5.49 17.45 -19.92
C GLU A 298 6.61 16.67 -19.22
N LEU A 299 6.33 16.04 -18.08
CA LEU A 299 7.27 15.10 -17.45
C LEU A 299 7.56 13.89 -18.36
N ALA A 300 6.55 13.37 -19.04
CA ALA A 300 6.72 12.24 -19.96
C ALA A 300 7.66 12.60 -21.14
N LYS A 301 7.53 13.81 -21.70
CA LYS A 301 8.45 14.33 -22.72
C LYS A 301 9.86 14.56 -22.19
N GLU A 302 10.00 15.09 -20.98
CA GLU A 302 11.29 15.23 -20.30
C GLU A 302 11.98 13.85 -20.15
N ASN A 303 11.21 12.82 -19.79
CA ASN A 303 11.71 11.45 -19.66
C ASN A 303 12.21 10.85 -20.98
N ILE A 304 11.64 11.21 -22.14
CA ILE A 304 12.19 10.80 -23.45
C ILE A 304 13.63 11.31 -23.59
N VAL A 305 13.83 12.60 -23.31
CA VAL A 305 15.14 13.27 -23.41
C VAL A 305 16.12 12.67 -22.39
N LEU A 306 15.69 12.45 -21.15
CA LEU A 306 16.52 11.87 -20.09
C LEU A 306 17.07 10.48 -20.43
N ASN A 307 16.36 9.73 -21.28
CA ASN A 307 16.74 8.38 -21.69
C ASN A 307 17.34 8.31 -23.09
N ASN A 308 17.59 9.46 -23.75
CA ASN A 308 18.05 9.52 -25.13
C ASN A 308 17.19 8.67 -26.08
N MET A 309 15.88 8.61 -25.83
CA MET A 309 14.95 7.87 -26.68
C MET A 309 14.60 8.69 -27.91
N ASP A 310 14.39 8.02 -29.05
CA ASP A 310 14.00 8.65 -30.31
C ASP A 310 12.60 9.30 -30.17
N PRO A 311 12.49 10.64 -30.21
CA PRO A 311 11.20 11.32 -30.06
C PRO A 311 10.26 11.06 -31.25
N GLY A 312 10.76 10.56 -32.39
CA GLY A 312 9.93 10.14 -33.51
C GLY A 312 9.15 8.84 -33.24
N ARG A 313 9.57 8.03 -32.25
CA ARG A 313 8.94 6.75 -31.90
C ARG A 313 7.88 6.88 -30.81
N ILE A 314 7.91 7.93 -30.01
CA ILE A 314 7.04 8.09 -28.84
C ILE A 314 6.29 9.42 -28.95
N SER A 315 4.96 9.36 -28.93
CA SER A 315 4.08 10.51 -29.00
C SER A 315 3.20 10.59 -27.76
N PHE A 316 3.07 11.78 -27.18
CA PHE A 316 2.22 12.03 -26.02
C PHE A 316 1.10 13.01 -26.39
N LEU A 317 -0.15 12.60 -26.21
CA LEU A 317 -1.33 13.34 -26.62
C LEU A 317 -2.18 13.72 -25.41
N ARG A 318 -2.56 15.00 -25.34
CA ARG A 318 -3.49 15.48 -24.32
C ARG A 318 -4.93 15.25 -24.77
N ALA A 319 -5.61 14.28 -24.19
CA ALA A 319 -7.01 13.98 -24.50
C ALA A 319 -7.68 13.20 -23.36
N ASP A 320 -9.01 13.26 -23.30
CA ASP A 320 -9.78 12.28 -22.54
C ASP A 320 -9.62 10.88 -23.16
N ALA A 321 -9.47 9.86 -22.33
CA ALA A 321 -9.23 8.49 -22.76
C ALA A 321 -10.36 7.96 -23.65
N THR A 322 -11.62 8.22 -23.29
CA THR A 322 -12.79 7.73 -24.02
C THR A 322 -12.95 8.49 -25.34
N GLU A 323 -12.77 9.80 -25.33
CA GLU A 323 -12.83 10.63 -26.54
C GLU A 323 -11.75 10.26 -27.55
N PHE A 324 -10.50 10.11 -27.09
CA PHE A 324 -9.39 9.67 -27.92
C PHE A 324 -9.69 8.30 -28.56
N MET A 325 -10.10 7.32 -27.76
CA MET A 325 -10.34 5.97 -28.27
C MET A 325 -11.48 5.93 -29.29
N LYS A 326 -12.56 6.69 -29.08
CA LYS A 326 -13.65 6.82 -30.06
C LYS A 326 -13.18 7.48 -31.36
N GLY A 327 -12.35 8.52 -31.27
CA GLY A 327 -11.75 9.18 -32.42
C GLY A 327 -10.78 8.29 -33.19
N ALA A 328 -10.00 7.46 -32.49
CA ALA A 328 -9.12 6.47 -33.12
C ALA A 328 -9.94 5.38 -33.83
N LEU A 329 -11.03 4.91 -33.23
CA LEU A 329 -11.95 3.95 -33.85
C LEU A 329 -12.58 4.51 -35.13
N SER A 330 -13.02 5.77 -35.14
CA SER A 330 -13.60 6.38 -36.35
C SER A 330 -12.60 6.55 -37.48
N LYS A 331 -11.30 6.60 -37.17
CA LYS A 331 -10.20 6.61 -38.14
C LYS A 331 -9.71 5.21 -38.53
N ASN A 332 -10.35 4.14 -38.04
CA ASN A 332 -9.92 2.75 -38.21
C ASN A 332 -8.48 2.49 -37.73
N GLU A 333 -8.04 3.21 -36.70
CA GLU A 333 -6.73 2.97 -36.09
C GLU A 333 -6.77 1.72 -35.20
N SER A 334 -5.63 1.02 -35.14
CA SER A 334 -5.44 -0.12 -34.25
C SER A 334 -3.98 -0.24 -33.80
N TRP A 335 -3.79 -0.95 -32.69
CA TRP A 335 -2.50 -1.19 -32.04
C TRP A 335 -2.31 -2.67 -31.75
N ASP A 336 -1.05 -3.12 -31.72
CA ASP A 336 -0.72 -4.50 -31.41
C ASP A 336 -0.79 -4.76 -29.90
N VAL A 337 -0.38 -3.77 -29.10
CA VAL A 337 -0.47 -3.78 -27.64
C VAL A 337 -1.21 -2.54 -27.16
N VAL A 338 -2.26 -2.72 -26.37
CA VAL A 338 -2.99 -1.63 -25.70
C VAL A 338 -2.85 -1.76 -24.19
N ILE A 339 -2.59 -0.65 -23.51
CA ILE A 339 -2.43 -0.55 -22.07
C ILE A 339 -3.47 0.42 -21.53
N VAL A 340 -4.16 0.02 -20.45
CA VAL A 340 -5.18 0.83 -19.80
C VAL A 340 -4.93 0.82 -18.29
N ASP A 341 -4.43 1.92 -17.74
CA ASP A 341 -4.20 2.09 -16.29
C ASP A 341 -4.96 3.31 -15.75
N PRO A 342 -6.29 3.20 -15.57
CA PRO A 342 -7.12 4.34 -15.18
C PRO A 342 -6.88 4.71 -13.72
N PRO A 343 -7.21 5.97 -13.33
CA PRO A 343 -7.24 6.36 -11.92
C PRO A 343 -8.22 5.50 -11.11
N LYS A 344 -8.18 5.62 -9.78
CA LYS A 344 -9.07 4.86 -8.87
C LYS A 344 -10.55 5.19 -9.12
N LEU A 345 -11.23 4.41 -9.97
CA LEU A 345 -12.65 4.58 -10.28
C LEU A 345 -13.58 4.14 -9.14
N ALA A 346 -13.12 3.21 -8.28
CA ALA A 346 -13.90 2.67 -7.16
C ALA A 346 -13.11 2.78 -5.84
N PRO A 347 -12.95 3.99 -5.28
CA PRO A 347 -12.14 4.18 -4.06
C PRO A 347 -12.75 3.51 -2.82
N ARG A 348 -14.06 3.25 -2.80
CA ARG A 348 -14.78 2.63 -1.68
C ARG A 348 -15.78 1.57 -2.19
N LYS A 349 -16.08 0.56 -1.38
CA LYS A 349 -17.02 -0.53 -1.72
C LYS A 349 -18.40 -0.01 -2.20
N LYS A 350 -18.90 1.07 -1.59
CA LYS A 350 -20.20 1.70 -1.98
C LYS A 350 -20.21 2.25 -3.41
N VAL A 351 -19.06 2.64 -3.96
CA VAL A 351 -18.92 3.23 -5.32
C VAL A 351 -18.68 2.15 -6.38
N LEU A 352 -18.38 0.91 -5.96
CA LEU A 352 -18.01 -0.16 -6.89
C LEU A 352 -19.07 -0.40 -7.97
N GLN A 353 -20.34 -0.47 -7.59
CA GLN A 353 -21.43 -0.79 -8.51
C GLN A 353 -21.59 0.25 -9.63
N SER A 354 -21.49 1.55 -9.31
CA SER A 354 -21.52 2.60 -10.33
C SER A 354 -20.26 2.64 -11.18
N ALA A 355 -19.11 2.25 -10.64
CA ALA A 355 -17.84 2.21 -11.36
C ALA A 355 -17.72 1.05 -12.36
N LEU A 356 -18.44 -0.06 -12.16
CA LEU A 356 -18.39 -1.23 -13.06
C LEU A 356 -18.75 -0.87 -14.51
N GLY A 357 -19.71 0.03 -14.71
CA GLY A 357 -20.07 0.53 -16.04
C GLY A 357 -18.92 1.24 -16.74
N MET A 358 -18.20 2.11 -16.01
CA MET A 358 -17.03 2.82 -16.55
C MET A 358 -15.89 1.86 -16.91
N TYR A 359 -15.57 0.90 -16.04
CA TYR A 359 -14.58 -0.14 -16.35
C TYR A 359 -14.96 -0.93 -17.60
N ARG A 360 -16.24 -1.30 -17.74
CA ARG A 360 -16.73 -2.05 -18.90
C ARG A 360 -16.61 -1.24 -20.20
N THR A 361 -17.02 0.02 -20.18
CA THR A 361 -16.93 0.93 -21.34
C THR A 361 -15.49 1.15 -21.77
N LEU A 362 -14.61 1.51 -20.83
CA LEU A 362 -13.21 1.78 -21.11
C LEU A 362 -12.50 0.57 -21.73
N ASN A 363 -12.68 -0.60 -21.13
CA ASN A 363 -12.05 -1.83 -21.62
C ASN A 363 -12.65 -2.30 -22.96
N SER A 364 -13.94 -2.08 -23.21
CA SER A 364 -14.54 -2.43 -24.51
C SER A 364 -13.95 -1.59 -25.65
N LEU A 365 -13.74 -0.29 -25.44
CA LEU A 365 -13.08 0.58 -26.42
C LEU A 365 -11.63 0.13 -26.66
N ALA A 366 -10.89 -0.17 -25.59
CA ALA A 366 -9.52 -0.67 -25.70
C ALA A 366 -9.44 -2.00 -26.46
N MET A 367 -10.37 -2.93 -26.23
CA MET A 367 -10.47 -4.19 -26.97
C MET A 367 -10.81 -4.00 -28.45
N GLN A 368 -11.60 -2.98 -28.81
CA GLN A 368 -11.88 -2.66 -30.21
C GLN A 368 -10.65 -2.10 -30.93
N LEU A 369 -9.83 -1.31 -30.24
CA LEU A 369 -8.57 -0.75 -30.75
C LEU A 369 -7.40 -1.75 -30.77
N THR A 370 -7.51 -2.83 -30.01
CA THR A 370 -6.52 -3.91 -30.03
C THR A 370 -6.72 -4.73 -31.31
N LYS A 371 -5.64 -4.92 -32.10
CA LYS A 371 -5.69 -5.77 -33.28
C LYS A 371 -6.14 -7.18 -32.92
N ARG A 372 -6.75 -7.88 -33.88
CA ARG A 372 -7.09 -9.29 -33.71
C ARG A 372 -5.82 -10.12 -33.48
N GLY A 373 -5.81 -10.87 -32.38
CA GLY A 373 -4.65 -11.61 -31.91
C GLY A 373 -3.67 -10.80 -31.05
N GLY A 374 -3.86 -9.48 -30.94
CA GLY A 374 -3.05 -8.56 -30.15
C GLY A 374 -3.31 -8.66 -28.65
N LEU A 375 -2.62 -7.81 -27.90
CA LEU A 375 -2.57 -7.86 -26.44
C LEU A 375 -3.21 -6.62 -25.81
N LEU A 376 -3.97 -6.83 -24.75
CA LEU A 376 -4.52 -5.77 -23.90
C LEU A 376 -4.06 -6.01 -22.46
N MET A 377 -3.27 -5.09 -21.90
CA MET A 377 -3.00 -5.04 -20.47
C MET A 377 -3.90 -4.00 -19.82
N THR A 378 -4.66 -4.41 -18.81
CA THR A 378 -5.62 -3.54 -18.13
C THR A 378 -5.45 -3.63 -16.62
N CYS A 379 -5.50 -2.47 -15.97
CA CYS A 379 -5.22 -2.32 -14.55
C CYS A 379 -6.42 -1.78 -13.77
N SER A 380 -6.40 -2.05 -12.46
CA SER A 380 -7.26 -1.39 -11.48
C SER A 380 -6.49 -1.19 -10.20
N CYS A 381 -6.32 0.06 -9.76
CA CYS A 381 -5.74 0.42 -8.47
C CYS A 381 -6.79 0.60 -7.36
N SER A 382 -8.03 0.14 -7.59
CA SER A 382 -9.15 0.26 -6.66
C SER A 382 -9.22 -0.99 -5.78
N GLY A 383 -8.87 -0.88 -4.48
CA GLY A 383 -8.98 -2.01 -3.55
C GLY A 383 -10.37 -2.63 -3.49
N ALA A 384 -11.43 -1.83 -3.62
CA ALA A 384 -12.79 -2.35 -3.71
C ALA A 384 -13.00 -3.26 -4.94
N MET A 385 -12.36 -2.96 -6.08
CA MET A 385 -12.43 -3.80 -7.28
C MET A 385 -11.62 -5.08 -7.09
N THR A 386 -10.35 -4.95 -6.70
CA THR A 386 -9.45 -6.09 -6.48
C THR A 386 -10.04 -7.10 -5.48
N GLN A 387 -10.49 -6.62 -4.33
CA GLN A 387 -11.04 -7.48 -3.27
C GLN A 387 -12.40 -8.10 -3.63
N SER A 388 -13.15 -7.50 -4.57
CA SER A 388 -14.46 -8.03 -4.96
C SER A 388 -14.38 -9.24 -5.89
N GLY A 389 -13.23 -9.48 -6.54
CA GLY A 389 -13.11 -10.46 -7.61
C GLY A 389 -13.88 -10.12 -8.90
N MET A 390 -14.49 -8.93 -8.99
CA MET A 390 -15.37 -8.54 -10.11
C MET A 390 -14.62 -8.05 -11.35
N PHE A 391 -13.29 -7.88 -11.28
CA PHE A 391 -12.55 -7.31 -12.40
C PHE A 391 -12.62 -8.21 -13.64
N LEU A 392 -12.30 -9.50 -13.53
CA LEU A 392 -12.36 -10.42 -14.66
C LEU A 392 -13.79 -10.60 -15.23
N PRO A 393 -14.85 -10.78 -14.42
CA PRO A 393 -16.24 -10.74 -14.92
C PRO A 393 -16.58 -9.44 -15.67
N THR A 394 -16.05 -8.30 -15.21
CA THR A 394 -16.25 -7.00 -15.88
C THR A 394 -15.56 -6.96 -17.25
N LEU A 395 -14.35 -7.51 -17.35
CA LEU A 395 -13.62 -7.64 -18.62
C LEU A 395 -14.34 -8.58 -19.59
N GLN A 396 -14.91 -9.68 -19.10
CA GLN A 396 -15.74 -10.57 -19.93
C GLN A 396 -16.97 -9.84 -20.49
N GLY A 397 -17.63 -9.02 -19.66
CA GLY A 397 -18.73 -8.16 -20.12
C GLY A 397 -18.28 -7.11 -21.14
N ALA A 398 -17.08 -6.55 -20.98
CA ALA A 398 -16.49 -5.60 -21.93
C ALA A 398 -16.20 -6.26 -23.28
N ALA A 399 -15.68 -7.50 -23.28
CA ALA A 399 -15.42 -8.27 -24.49
C ALA A 399 -16.70 -8.57 -25.28
N SER A 400 -17.77 -8.97 -24.59
CA SER A 400 -19.09 -9.16 -25.20
C SER A 400 -19.59 -7.86 -25.87
N MET A 401 -19.48 -6.73 -25.18
CA MET A 401 -19.86 -5.42 -25.71
C MET A 401 -19.01 -4.97 -26.91
N ALA A 402 -17.73 -5.38 -26.94
CA ALA A 402 -16.81 -5.11 -28.05
C ALA A 402 -16.98 -6.08 -29.24
N GLY A 403 -17.79 -7.14 -29.10
CA GLY A 403 -17.87 -8.21 -30.10
C GLY A 403 -16.56 -9.00 -30.25
N ARG A 404 -15.76 -9.10 -29.18
CA ARG A 404 -14.45 -9.76 -29.15
C ARG A 404 -14.46 -10.99 -28.24
N LYS A 405 -13.54 -11.92 -28.47
CA LYS A 405 -13.20 -12.97 -27.48
C LYS A 405 -11.89 -12.59 -26.78
N ILE A 406 -11.75 -12.99 -25.53
CA ILE A 406 -10.53 -12.73 -24.76
C ILE A 406 -9.97 -14.02 -24.14
N THR A 407 -8.66 -14.05 -23.94
CA THR A 407 -7.96 -15.12 -23.21
C THR A 407 -7.03 -14.49 -22.20
N VAL A 408 -7.13 -14.89 -20.93
CA VAL A 408 -6.23 -14.41 -19.87
C VAL A 408 -4.86 -15.07 -20.03
N LEU A 409 -3.81 -14.26 -20.11
CA LEU A 409 -2.43 -14.71 -20.23
C LEU A 409 -1.63 -14.52 -18.93
N ARG A 410 -1.91 -13.44 -18.20
CA ARG A 410 -1.24 -13.11 -16.95
C ARG A 410 -2.21 -12.39 -16.01
N GLN A 411 -2.15 -12.74 -14.72
CA GLN A 411 -2.74 -11.97 -13.63
C GLN A 411 -1.61 -11.60 -12.67
N ALA A 412 -1.53 -10.32 -12.32
CA ALA A 412 -0.53 -9.80 -11.42
C ALA A 412 -1.12 -8.71 -10.51
N GLY A 413 -0.35 -8.36 -9.49
CA GLY A 413 -0.69 -7.31 -8.53
C GLY A 413 0.38 -6.22 -8.52
N ALA A 414 0.47 -5.56 -7.37
CA ALA A 414 1.52 -4.59 -7.09
C ALA A 414 2.90 -5.27 -7.04
N ALA A 415 3.92 -4.43 -7.17
CA ALA A 415 5.32 -4.79 -7.05
C ALA A 415 5.67 -5.51 -5.73
N CYS A 416 6.73 -6.33 -5.72
CA CYS A 416 7.07 -7.19 -4.57
C CYS A 416 7.50 -6.41 -3.31
N ASP A 417 7.92 -5.16 -3.46
CA ASP A 417 8.18 -4.18 -2.40
C ASP A 417 6.89 -3.56 -1.82
N HIS A 418 5.73 -4.00 -2.28
CA HIS A 418 4.41 -3.73 -1.72
C HIS A 418 3.83 -5.02 -1.11
N PRO A 419 4.47 -5.60 -0.06
CA PRO A 419 4.05 -6.85 0.54
C PRO A 419 2.63 -6.76 1.10
N ILE A 420 1.92 -7.89 1.09
CA ILE A 420 0.59 -8.02 1.66
C ILE A 420 0.69 -8.96 2.85
N ASP A 421 0.20 -8.52 4.00
CA ASP A 421 0.03 -9.39 5.16
C ASP A 421 -1.12 -10.37 4.87
N PRO A 422 -0.91 -11.70 4.93
CA PRO A 422 -1.97 -12.69 4.72
C PRO A 422 -3.16 -12.53 5.67
N SER A 423 -2.93 -11.98 6.86
CA SER A 423 -3.97 -11.69 7.86
C SER A 423 -4.67 -10.35 7.63
N TYR A 424 -4.28 -9.63 6.56
CA TYR A 424 -4.91 -8.42 6.06
C TYR A 424 -5.00 -8.42 4.52
N PRO A 425 -5.83 -9.30 3.92
CA PRO A 425 -5.97 -9.40 2.47
C PRO A 425 -6.50 -8.12 1.82
N GLU A 426 -7.11 -7.22 2.58
CA GLU A 426 -7.52 -5.89 2.14
C GLU A 426 -6.34 -5.00 1.69
N GLY A 427 -5.11 -5.35 2.07
CA GLY A 427 -3.89 -4.73 1.53
C GLY A 427 -3.72 -4.93 0.03
N ALA A 428 -4.37 -5.93 -0.58
CA ALA A 428 -4.39 -6.13 -2.02
C ALA A 428 -5.26 -5.05 -2.70
N TYR A 429 -4.62 -4.10 -3.39
CA TYR A 429 -5.32 -2.98 -4.03
C TYR A 429 -5.12 -2.84 -5.55
N LEU A 430 -4.13 -3.55 -6.10
CA LEU A 430 -3.77 -3.47 -7.52
C LEU A 430 -4.08 -4.79 -8.20
N SER A 431 -4.79 -4.73 -9.32
CA SER A 431 -4.98 -5.85 -10.24
C SER A 431 -4.49 -5.45 -11.62
N ASN A 432 -3.63 -6.27 -12.22
CA ASN A 432 -3.14 -6.13 -13.58
C ASN A 432 -3.44 -7.43 -14.34
N ILE A 433 -4.18 -7.33 -15.44
CA ILE A 433 -4.55 -8.49 -16.26
C ILE A 433 -4.06 -8.26 -17.69
N LEU A 434 -3.27 -9.21 -18.20
CA LEU A 434 -2.92 -9.30 -19.61
C LEU A 434 -3.89 -10.24 -20.32
N LEU A 435 -4.48 -9.75 -21.40
CA LEU A 435 -5.42 -10.46 -22.25
C LEU A 435 -4.86 -10.56 -23.67
N ARG A 436 -5.13 -11.69 -24.33
CA ARG A 436 -5.16 -11.76 -25.80
C ARG A 436 -6.57 -11.43 -26.28
N VAL A 437 -6.70 -10.58 -27.30
CA VAL A 437 -7.98 -10.17 -27.90
C VAL A 437 -8.16 -10.86 -29.26
N LEU A 438 -9.31 -11.48 -29.53
CA LEU A 438 -9.57 -12.36 -30.69
C LEU A 438 -10.83 -11.99 -31.49
#